data_AF-A0A933RN23-F1
#
_entry.id   AF-A0A933RN23-F1
#
_cell.length_a   1.000
_cell.length_b   1.000
_cell.length_c   1.000
_cell.angle_alpha   90.00
_cell.angle_beta   90.00
_cell.angle_gamma   90.00
#
_symmetry.space_group_name_H-M   'P 1'
#
loop_
_entity.id
_entity.type
_entity.pdbx_description
1 polymer ?
#
loop_
_entity_poly.entity_id
_entity_poly.type
_entity_poly.pdbx_seq_one_letter_code
_entity_poly.pdbx_strand_id
1 'polypeptide(L)'
;MLEVFICNFPEHAFVPEKVIEEVLIKGSPETLQVAALIDSGSIRVRTVDDRKLIQKLMSDFTIDPGEAEAIALALKKKGAVVATDDRNAIRACKLLKIDFITAL
;
A
#
# COMPACT_ATOMS: atom_id res chain seq x y z
N MET A 1 8.62 -14.93 -0.17
CA MET A 1 8.04 -14.44 1.11
C MET A 1 6.79 -13.58 0.86
N LEU A 2 6.87 -12.59 -0.03
CA LEU A 2 5.71 -11.76 -0.43
C LEU A 2 4.54 -12.59 -0.98
N GLU A 3 4.80 -13.53 -1.90
CA GLU A 3 3.75 -14.41 -2.43
C GLU A 3 3.02 -15.19 -1.32
N VAL A 4 3.77 -15.82 -0.41
CA VAL A 4 3.20 -16.53 0.75
C VAL A 4 2.35 -15.58 1.60
N PHE A 5 2.84 -14.36 1.86
CA PHE A 5 2.07 -13.36 2.60
C PHE A 5 0.74 -13.06 1.89
N ILE A 6 0.75 -12.75 0.60
CA ILE A 6 -0.45 -12.42 -0.17
C ILE A 6 -1.42 -13.59 -0.24
N CYS A 7 -0.94 -14.83 -0.36
CA CYS A 7 -1.80 -16.03 -0.34
C CYS A 7 -2.57 -16.22 0.98
N ASN A 8 -2.11 -15.62 2.09
CA ASN A 8 -2.84 -15.63 3.35
C ASN A 8 -3.95 -14.57 3.42
N PHE A 9 -4.09 -13.69 2.41
CA PHE A 9 -5.13 -12.66 2.31
C PHE A 9 -5.98 -12.88 1.03
N PRO A 10 -6.92 -13.85 1.05
CA PRO A 10 -7.65 -14.27 -0.15
C PRO A 10 -8.63 -13.22 -0.71
N GLU A 11 -9.02 -12.19 0.05
CA GLU A 11 -9.97 -11.15 -0.39
C GLU A 11 -9.38 -10.05 -1.30
N HIS A 12 -8.21 -10.33 -1.90
CA HIS A 12 -7.44 -9.50 -2.83
C HIS A 12 -6.61 -8.40 -2.16
N ALA A 13 -5.29 -8.49 -2.32
CA ALA A 13 -4.37 -7.41 -1.98
C ALA A 13 -4.55 -6.24 -2.96
N PHE A 14 -4.66 -5.03 -2.44
CA PHE A 14 -4.73 -3.82 -3.26
C PHE A 14 -3.44 -3.03 -3.11
N VAL A 15 -2.91 -2.54 -4.23
CA VAL A 15 -1.70 -1.71 -4.24
C VAL A 15 -2.01 -0.42 -5.00
N PRO A 16 -1.68 0.76 -4.44
CA PRO A 16 -1.83 2.02 -5.17
C PRO A 16 -0.94 2.07 -6.41
N GLU A 17 -1.39 2.76 -7.46
CA GLU A 17 -0.60 2.96 -8.67
C GLU A 17 0.78 3.54 -8.37
N LYS A 18 0.85 4.48 -7.42
CA LYS A 18 2.12 5.15 -7.11
C LYS A 18 3.18 4.21 -6.56
N VAL A 19 2.78 3.22 -5.77
CA VAL A 19 3.67 2.17 -5.26
C VAL A 19 4.19 1.31 -6.41
N ILE A 20 3.35 1.00 -7.40
CA ILE A 20 3.78 0.24 -8.57
C ILE A 20 4.79 1.04 -9.41
N GLU A 21 4.54 2.32 -9.65
CA GLU A 21 5.51 3.19 -10.35
C GLU A 21 6.88 3.14 -9.67
N GLU A 22 6.93 3.27 -8.34
CA GLU A 22 8.18 3.25 -7.58
C GLU A 22 8.88 1.88 -7.61
N VAL A 23 8.12 0.79 -7.53
CA VAL A 23 8.66 -0.58 -7.56
C VAL A 23 9.17 -0.95 -8.95
N LEU A 24 8.47 -0.54 -10.03
CA LEU A 24 8.88 -0.83 -11.40
C LEU A 24 10.12 -0.04 -11.81
N ILE A 25 10.28 1.20 -11.33
CA ILE A 25 11.46 2.04 -11.64
C ILE A 25 12.75 1.48 -11.04
N LYS A 26 12.67 0.82 -9.87
CA LYS A 26 13.85 0.27 -9.19
C LYS A 26 14.53 -0.87 -9.95
N GLY A 27 13.83 -1.52 -10.89
CA GLY A 27 14.39 -2.54 -11.79
C GLY A 27 15.04 -3.73 -11.07
N SER A 28 14.55 -4.07 -9.87
CA SER A 28 15.12 -5.12 -9.03
C SER A 28 14.51 -6.49 -9.36
N PRO A 29 15.11 -7.60 -8.90
CA PRO A 29 14.49 -8.93 -9.00
C PRO A 29 13.10 -9.00 -8.35
N GLU A 30 12.82 -8.14 -7.35
CA GLU A 30 11.48 -8.04 -6.74
C GLU A 30 10.43 -7.52 -7.71
N THR A 31 10.82 -6.68 -8.68
CA THR A 31 9.94 -6.15 -9.73
C THR A 31 9.27 -7.26 -10.53
N LEU A 32 10.00 -8.33 -10.87
CA LEU A 32 9.47 -9.48 -11.61
C LEU A 32 8.44 -10.27 -10.79
N GLN A 33 8.67 -10.42 -9.47
CA GLN A 33 7.73 -11.10 -8.58
C GLN A 33 6.42 -10.30 -8.44
N VAL A 34 6.52 -8.99 -8.24
CA VAL A 34 5.35 -8.11 -8.13
C VAL A 34 4.55 -8.10 -9.44
N ALA A 35 5.23 -8.02 -10.60
CA ALA A 35 4.58 -8.09 -11.91
C ALA A 35 3.79 -9.40 -12.09
N ALA A 36 4.39 -10.55 -11.77
CA ALA A 36 3.71 -11.85 -11.85
C ALA A 36 2.48 -11.94 -10.91
N LEU A 37 2.55 -11.33 -9.73
CA LEU A 37 1.43 -11.28 -8.78
C LEU A 37 0.30 -10.36 -9.25
N ILE A 38 0.61 -9.32 -10.03
CA ILE A 38 -0.39 -8.48 -10.71
C ILE A 38 -1.02 -9.25 -11.87
N ASP A 39 -0.20 -9.90 -12.71
CA ASP A 39 -0.66 -10.66 -13.88
C ASP A 39 -1.57 -11.84 -13.49
N SER A 40 -1.28 -12.49 -12.37
CA SER A 40 -2.13 -13.56 -11.80
C SER A 40 -3.41 -13.04 -11.14
N GLY A 41 -3.57 -11.73 -10.95
CA GLY A 41 -4.70 -11.11 -10.27
C GLY A 41 -4.67 -11.22 -8.74
N SER A 42 -3.57 -11.71 -8.16
CA SER A 42 -3.35 -11.79 -6.71
C SER A 42 -3.21 -10.40 -6.08
N ILE A 43 -2.58 -9.47 -6.82
CA ILE A 43 -2.53 -8.04 -6.52
C ILE A 43 -3.42 -7.30 -7.51
N ARG A 44 -4.27 -6.41 -7.00
CA ARG A 44 -5.07 -5.50 -7.81
C ARG A 44 -4.60 -4.07 -7.63
N VAL A 45 -4.14 -3.47 -8.72
CA VAL A 45 -3.73 -2.06 -8.74
C VAL A 45 -4.96 -1.15 -8.67
N ARG A 46 -4.89 -0.08 -7.87
CA ARG A 46 -5.97 0.90 -7.72
C ARG A 46 -5.44 2.33 -7.75
N THR A 47 -6.09 3.16 -8.56
CA THR A 47 -5.89 4.61 -8.56
C THR A 47 -6.55 5.26 -7.33
N VAL A 48 -5.90 6.29 -6.78
CA VAL A 48 -6.44 7.08 -5.67
C VAL A 48 -6.53 8.55 -6.08
N ASP A 49 -7.72 9.01 -6.45
CA ASP A 49 -7.89 10.36 -7.03
C ASP A 49 -8.01 11.51 -6.02
N ASP A 50 -8.02 11.21 -4.71
CA ASP A 50 -8.22 12.24 -3.68
C ASP A 50 -6.93 12.98 -3.35
N ARG A 51 -6.51 13.84 -4.28
CA ARG A 51 -5.25 14.61 -4.19
C ARG A 51 -5.17 15.47 -2.92
N LYS A 52 -6.31 15.99 -2.44
CA LYS A 52 -6.35 16.81 -1.22
C LYS A 52 -6.05 15.97 0.01
N LEU A 53 -6.66 14.79 0.11
CA LEU A 53 -6.39 13.85 1.19
C LEU A 53 -4.93 13.38 1.15
N ILE A 54 -4.43 12.99 -0.02
CA ILE A 54 -3.03 12.54 -0.19
C ILE A 54 -2.05 13.62 0.29
N GLN A 55 -2.18 14.86 -0.20
CA GLN A 55 -1.31 15.97 0.21
C GLN A 55 -1.37 16.24 1.72
N LYS A 56 -2.57 16.15 2.31
CA LYS A 56 -2.74 16.31 3.74
C LYS A 56 -2.04 15.21 4.52
N LEU A 57 -2.21 13.94 4.14
CA LEU A 57 -1.54 12.81 4.78
C LEU A 57 -0.02 12.93 4.71
N MET A 58 0.51 13.28 3.53
CA MET A 58 1.95 13.51 3.35
C MET A 58 2.47 14.61 4.28
N SER A 59 1.75 15.73 4.40
CA SER A 59 2.17 16.86 5.25
C SER A 59 2.02 16.58 6.75
N ASP A 60 0.91 15.96 7.15
CA ASP A 60 0.58 15.73 8.57
C ASP A 60 1.46 14.63 9.19
N PHE A 61 1.88 13.65 8.39
CA PHE A 61 2.62 12.48 8.87
C PHE A 61 4.05 12.36 8.34
N THR A 62 4.46 13.22 7.40
CA THR A 62 5.79 13.15 6.75
C THR A 62 6.04 11.78 6.13
N ILE A 63 5.12 11.38 5.24
CA ILE A 63 5.17 10.12 4.47
C ILE A 63 5.24 10.42 2.97
N ASP A 64 5.71 9.45 2.20
CA ASP A 64 5.81 9.57 0.75
C ASP A 64 4.44 9.43 0.05
N PRO A 65 4.35 9.69 -1.27
CA PRO A 65 3.12 9.55 -2.02
C PRO A 65 2.53 8.12 -2.02
N GLY A 66 3.36 7.08 -2.07
CA GLY A 66 2.91 5.69 -2.09
C GLY A 66 2.20 5.28 -0.80
N GLU A 67 2.81 5.60 0.34
CA GLU A 67 2.24 5.37 1.67
C GLU A 67 0.96 6.20 1.90
N ALA A 68 0.96 7.46 1.46
CA ALA A 68 -0.21 8.32 1.55
C ALA A 68 -1.39 7.78 0.72
N GLU A 69 -1.15 7.27 -0.49
CA GLU A 69 -2.18 6.63 -1.29
C GLU A 69 -2.69 5.33 -0.67
N ALA A 70 -1.82 4.51 -0.07
CA ALA A 70 -2.21 3.27 0.59
C ALA A 70 -3.16 3.54 1.78
N ILE A 71 -2.83 4.53 2.61
CA ILE A 71 -3.67 4.97 3.72
C ILE A 71 -4.99 5.57 3.21
N ALA A 72 -4.94 6.42 2.18
CA ALA A 72 -6.13 7.01 1.59
C ALA A 72 -7.07 5.94 0.98
N LEU A 73 -6.51 4.89 0.39
CA LEU A 73 -7.27 3.75 -0.13
C LEU A 73 -7.96 2.96 1.00
N ALA A 74 -7.25 2.73 2.11
CA ALA A 74 -7.80 2.06 3.27
C ALA A 74 -8.92 2.87 3.93
N LEU A 75 -8.79 4.20 4.03
CA LEU A 75 -9.85 5.07 4.56
C LEU A 75 -11.17 4.99 3.77
N LYS A 76 -11.10 4.71 2.46
CA LYS A 76 -12.29 4.54 1.60
C LYS A 76 -12.94 3.17 1.74
N LYS A 77 -12.24 2.18 2.31
CA LYS A 77 -12.71 0.80 2.46
C LYS A 77 -12.82 0.41 3.93
N LYS A 78 -14.05 0.28 4.43
CA LYS A 78 -14.29 -0.22 5.79
C LYS A 78 -13.64 -1.61 5.97
N GLY A 79 -12.91 -1.78 7.08
CA GLY A 79 -12.26 -3.05 7.42
C GLY A 79 -10.97 -3.34 6.65
N ALA A 80 -10.42 -2.37 5.91
CA ALA A 80 -9.13 -2.53 5.26
C ALA A 80 -7.98 -2.53 6.27
N VAL A 81 -6.96 -3.33 5.98
CA VAL A 81 -5.70 -3.40 6.72
C VAL A 81 -4.59 -2.87 5.82
N VAL A 82 -3.75 -1.97 6.34
CA VAL A 82 -2.59 -1.45 5.62
C VAL A 82 -1.37 -2.32 5.91
N ALA A 83 -0.74 -2.87 4.87
CA ALA A 83 0.56 -3.51 4.99
C ALA A 83 1.66 -2.48 4.70
N THR A 84 2.45 -2.11 5.71
CA THR A 84 3.54 -1.13 5.58
C THR A 84 4.59 -1.38 6.66
N ASP A 85 5.87 -1.18 6.33
CA ASP A 85 7.00 -1.16 7.27
C ASP A 85 7.46 0.26 7.58
N ASP A 86 6.89 1.29 6.94
CA ASP A 86 7.25 2.67 7.20
C ASP A 86 6.76 3.13 8.58
N ARG A 87 7.70 3.67 9.36
CA ARG A 87 7.44 4.11 10.74
C ARG A 87 6.38 5.20 10.81
N ASN A 88 6.38 6.13 9.86
CA ASN A 88 5.46 7.26 9.87
C ASN A 88 4.07 6.86 9.36
N ALA A 89 3.99 5.96 8.37
CA ALA A 89 2.75 5.35 7.91
C ALA A 89 2.09 4.52 9.02
N ILE A 90 2.87 3.74 9.78
CA ILE A 90 2.36 3.03 10.98
C ILE A 90 1.79 4.01 12.01
N ARG A 91 2.46 5.13 12.25
CA ARG A 91 1.96 6.18 13.17
C ARG A 91 0.65 6.79 12.66
N ALA A 92 0.55 7.05 11.35
CA ALA A 92 -0.67 7.52 10.72
C ALA A 92 -1.81 6.52 10.90
N CYS A 93 -1.58 5.23 10.64
CA CYS A 93 -2.57 4.17 10.84
C CYS A 93 -3.08 4.13 12.28
N LYS A 94 -2.17 4.19 13.27
CA LYS A 94 -2.54 4.26 14.70
C LYS A 94 -3.43 5.46 15.03
N LEU A 95 -3.07 6.65 14.54
CA LEU A 95 -3.84 7.87 14.83
C LEU A 95 -5.22 7.84 14.15
N LEU A 96 -5.27 7.36 12.90
CA LEU A 96 -6.48 7.27 12.08
C LEU A 96 -7.35 6.06 12.43
N LYS A 97 -6.91 5.20 13.35
CA LYS A 97 -7.57 3.94 13.75
C LYS A 97 -7.80 3.00 12.57
N ILE A 98 -6.78 2.89 11.72
CA ILE A 98 -6.71 1.92 10.63
C ILE A 98 -5.86 0.75 11.11
N ASP A 99 -6.36 -0.47 10.92
CA ASP A 99 -5.58 -1.67 11.21
C ASP A 99 -4.39 -1.77 10.27
N PHE A 100 -3.25 -2.23 10.78
CA PHE A 100 -2.04 -2.37 9.97
C PHE A 100 -1.27 -3.65 10.31
N ILE A 101 -0.50 -4.12 9.34
CA ILE A 101 0.44 -5.24 9.47
C ILE A 101 1.80 -4.75 8.98
N THR A 102 2.87 -5.12 9.69
CA THR A 102 4.25 -4.76 9.35
C THR A 102 5.11 -6.03 9.35
N ALA A 103 6.19 -6.00 8.58
CA ALA A 103 7.28 -6.95 8.80
C ALA A 103 7.96 -6.64 10.16
N LEU A 104 8.46 -7.68 10.83
CA LEU A 104 9.16 -7.59 12.12
C LEU A 104 10.53 -6.92 11.99
#